data_AF-A0A1M5V3A1-F1
#
_entry.id   AF-A0A1M5V3A1-F1
#
_cell.length_a   1.000
_cell.length_b   1.000
_cell.length_c   1.000
_cell.angle_alpha   90.00
_cell.angle_beta   90.00
_cell.angle_gamma   90.00
#
_symmetry.space_group_name_H-M   'P 1'
#
loop_
_entity.id
_entity.type
_entity.pdbx_description
1 polymer ?
#
loop_
_entity_poly.entity_id
_entity_poly.type
_entity_poly.pdbx_seq_one_letter_code
_entity_poly.pdbx_strand_id
1 'polypeptide(L)'
;MERRAFLNISGLALGTMLVPVFGNAIAAEELLNPLAAKLKKTLADTALTAATQAGASYCDVRIGRYLNQFITTRDLNVENVVNTESAGVGVRVICNGAYGFAATSDMSPDSVASAARQAVAIAKANAKLQVEPVRLAPVKGMGEVSWATPIKKDWRNVPIKEKADLLIAANKAGLDGGASFMQSLMFQVNQQKYFASTDGSYIDQDIHRMWMPVFATAVDKATNKFRSRQGLSTPVGMGYEYLDANPKHKLKAAGGVCTLYTDSYDLIEDARACGRDAKQKLTAKSVVPGKYDLVLSPEHMYLTIHESVGHPTELDRVLGYEANYAGTSFATLDKWETKKFKYGSERVNIIADKTIPGSLGAVGYDDEGVKCKTWDIIKDGILVNYQATRDQAHIIGEKESHGCSYADSWSSVQFQRMPNISLAAGKKKLTPDQMVADVKKGIYIVGAGSFSIDQQRYNFQFGGQLFFEIVNGKIGAPLEDVAYQSNTQEFWNACSAICDESDWRMGGSFFDGKGQPSQVSTVSHGSSTSRFNGINVINTARKIG
;
A
#
# COMPACT_ATOMS: atom_id res chain seq x y z
N MET A 1 15.03 35.42 3.76
CA MET A 1 15.45 34.00 3.82
C MET A 1 15.94 33.62 2.43
N GLU A 2 17.23 33.35 2.27
CA GLU A 2 17.86 33.02 0.98
C GLU A 2 17.09 31.90 0.25
N ARG A 3 16.74 32.06 -1.03
CA ARG A 3 16.00 31.05 -1.83
C ARG A 3 16.72 29.70 -1.84
N ARG A 4 18.05 29.71 -1.73
CA ARG A 4 18.90 28.52 -1.52
C ARG A 4 18.69 27.87 -0.16
N ALA A 5 18.56 28.65 0.91
CA ALA A 5 18.26 28.13 2.24
C ALA A 5 16.83 27.55 2.31
N PHE A 6 15.84 28.20 1.68
CA PHE A 6 14.48 27.65 1.60
C PHE A 6 14.41 26.36 0.80
N LEU A 7 15.08 26.26 -0.36
CA LEU A 7 15.13 25.00 -1.14
C LEU A 7 15.94 23.90 -0.44
N ASN A 8 17.02 24.24 0.26
CA ASN A 8 17.74 23.28 1.09
C ASN A 8 16.90 22.81 2.27
N ILE A 9 16.16 23.70 2.95
CA ILE A 9 15.28 23.35 4.07
C ILE A 9 14.03 22.60 3.59
N SER A 10 13.49 22.91 2.41
CA SER A 10 12.36 22.18 1.80
C SER A 10 12.79 20.80 1.27
N GLY A 11 13.99 20.71 0.70
CA GLY A 11 14.61 19.47 0.26
C GLY A 11 15.06 18.59 1.42
N LEU A 12 15.50 19.18 2.54
CA LEU A 12 15.69 18.50 3.82
C LEU A 12 14.34 18.08 4.37
N ALA A 13 13.30 18.91 4.37
CA ALA A 13 11.98 18.57 4.87
C ALA A 13 11.32 17.39 4.14
N LEU A 14 11.57 17.19 2.83
CA LEU A 14 11.13 15.99 2.12
C LEU A 14 12.12 14.81 2.24
N GLY A 15 13.42 15.08 2.36
CA GLY A 15 14.46 14.06 2.51
C GLY A 15 14.60 13.48 3.92
N THR A 16 14.20 14.22 4.96
CA THR A 16 14.29 13.80 6.37
C THR A 16 12.95 13.40 6.99
N MET A 17 11.81 13.76 6.39
CA MET A 17 10.48 13.39 6.95
C MET A 17 9.87 12.08 6.44
N LEU A 18 10.59 11.26 5.65
CA LEU A 18 10.00 10.03 5.07
C LEU A 18 10.75 8.72 5.33
N VAL A 19 11.80 8.74 6.14
CA VAL A 19 12.28 7.51 6.77
C VAL A 19 12.15 7.70 8.26
N PRO A 20 11.03 7.31 8.89
CA PRO A 20 11.11 7.09 10.31
C PRO A 20 12.19 6.02 10.50
N VAL A 21 13.32 6.41 11.08
CA VAL A 21 14.38 5.49 11.47
C VAL A 21 13.82 4.69 12.64
N PHE A 22 12.92 3.75 12.35
CA PHE A 22 12.41 2.79 13.30
C PHE A 22 13.45 1.67 13.37
N GLY A 23 14.45 1.86 14.23
CA GLY A 23 15.45 0.83 14.50
C GLY A 23 16.83 1.39 14.78
N ASN A 24 17.70 0.49 15.23
CA ASN A 24 19.11 0.75 15.45
C ASN A 24 19.87 0.61 14.13
N ALA A 25 20.84 1.48 13.89
CA ALA A 25 21.74 1.33 12.74
C ALA A 25 22.59 0.07 12.92
N ILE A 26 22.75 -0.71 11.85
CA ILE A 26 23.51 -1.97 11.86
C ILE A 26 24.50 -2.05 10.70
N ALA A 27 25.50 -2.91 10.85
CA ALA A 27 26.43 -3.24 9.77
C ALA A 27 25.73 -4.02 8.65
N ALA A 28 26.26 -3.98 7.43
CA ALA A 28 25.63 -4.63 6.28
C ALA A 28 25.60 -6.16 6.41
N GLU A 29 26.62 -6.72 7.06
CA GLU A 29 26.78 -8.15 7.31
C GLU A 29 25.65 -8.70 8.21
N GLU A 30 25.13 -7.89 9.12
CA GLU A 30 24.05 -8.29 10.04
C GLU A 30 22.70 -8.50 9.32
N LEU A 31 22.53 -7.94 8.12
CA LEU A 31 21.33 -8.17 7.31
C LEU A 31 21.18 -9.65 6.90
N LEU A 32 22.29 -10.37 6.80
CA LEU A 32 22.36 -11.75 6.32
C LEU A 32 22.14 -12.80 7.42
N ASN A 33 22.21 -12.40 8.68
CA ASN A 33 22.06 -13.32 9.81
C ASN A 33 20.58 -13.35 10.23
N PRO A 34 19.81 -14.44 10.06
CA PRO A 34 18.43 -14.51 10.53
C PRO A 34 18.33 -14.81 12.04
N LEU A 35 17.21 -14.45 12.67
CA LEU A 35 16.94 -14.84 14.05
C LEU A 35 16.67 -16.35 14.14
N ALA A 36 17.41 -17.07 14.99
CA ALA A 36 17.34 -18.53 15.09
C ALA A 36 15.93 -19.03 15.45
N ALA A 37 15.43 -20.02 14.70
CA ALA A 37 14.10 -20.62 14.93
C ALA A 37 13.90 -21.13 16.36
N LYS A 38 14.93 -21.78 16.93
CA LYS A 38 14.91 -22.27 18.31
C LYS A 38 14.72 -21.13 19.33
N LEU A 39 15.39 -20.00 19.15
CA LEU A 39 15.25 -18.84 20.03
C LEU A 39 13.81 -18.29 19.95
N LYS A 40 13.29 -18.11 18.73
CA LYS A 40 11.90 -17.65 18.50
C LYS A 40 10.90 -18.55 19.22
N LYS A 41 11.03 -19.88 19.07
CA LYS A 41 10.17 -20.84 19.74
C LYS A 41 10.27 -20.76 21.27
N THR A 42 11.48 -20.69 21.83
CA THR A 42 11.67 -20.58 23.29
C THR A 42 10.99 -19.33 23.86
N LEU A 43 11.12 -18.17 23.21
CA LEU A 43 10.50 -16.93 23.67
C LEU A 43 8.97 -17.00 23.55
N ALA A 44 8.46 -17.56 22.47
CA ALA A 44 7.03 -17.79 22.29
C ALA A 44 6.47 -18.70 23.41
N ASP A 45 7.06 -19.86 23.64
CA ASP A 45 6.63 -20.81 24.67
C ASP A 45 6.69 -20.17 26.07
N THR A 46 7.68 -19.32 26.33
CA THR A 46 7.81 -18.56 27.59
C THR A 46 6.64 -17.60 27.79
N ALA A 47 6.31 -16.79 26.79
CA ALA A 47 5.18 -15.86 26.86
C ALA A 47 3.82 -16.57 26.98
N LEU A 48 3.59 -17.63 26.18
CA LEU A 48 2.35 -18.42 26.22
C LEU A 48 2.14 -19.04 27.61
N THR A 49 3.20 -19.63 28.18
CA THR A 49 3.17 -20.25 29.52
C THR A 49 2.88 -19.20 30.60
N ALA A 50 3.61 -18.08 30.60
CA ALA A 50 3.47 -17.02 31.59
C ALA A 50 2.07 -16.37 31.54
N ALA A 51 1.52 -16.12 30.35
CA ALA A 51 0.19 -15.56 30.17
C ALA A 51 -0.89 -16.52 30.69
N THR A 52 -0.81 -17.80 30.33
CA THR A 52 -1.78 -18.83 30.74
C THR A 52 -1.77 -19.03 32.26
N GLN A 53 -0.59 -19.13 32.87
CA GLN A 53 -0.45 -19.23 34.33
C GLN A 53 -0.98 -17.99 35.07
N ALA A 54 -0.91 -16.81 34.44
CA ALA A 54 -1.46 -15.57 35.01
C ALA A 54 -3.00 -15.43 34.82
N GLY A 55 -3.64 -16.36 34.11
CA GLY A 55 -5.09 -16.46 33.95
C GLY A 55 -5.64 -15.98 32.61
N ALA A 56 -4.81 -15.87 31.57
CA ALA A 56 -5.31 -15.59 30.21
C ALA A 56 -6.10 -16.80 29.67
N SER A 57 -7.27 -16.54 29.06
CA SER A 57 -8.03 -17.55 28.32
C SER A 57 -7.55 -17.71 26.87
N TYR A 58 -6.81 -16.71 26.37
CA TYR A 58 -6.15 -16.72 25.08
C TYR A 58 -4.87 -15.90 25.15
N CYS A 59 -3.82 -16.34 24.45
CA CYS A 59 -2.59 -15.57 24.26
C CYS A 59 -2.09 -15.77 22.83
N ASP A 60 -1.68 -14.67 22.20
CA ASP A 60 -0.85 -14.65 21.01
C ASP A 60 0.45 -13.88 21.23
N VAL A 61 1.50 -14.32 20.55
CA VAL A 61 2.85 -13.80 20.66
C VAL A 61 3.37 -13.51 19.27
N ARG A 62 3.85 -12.29 19.05
CA ARG A 62 4.52 -11.89 17.81
C ARG A 62 5.97 -11.51 18.11
N ILE A 63 6.90 -12.29 17.61
CA ILE A 63 8.33 -11.98 17.63
C ILE A 63 8.66 -11.41 16.26
N GLY A 64 9.07 -10.15 16.22
CA GLY A 64 9.39 -9.46 14.99
C GLY A 64 10.85 -9.08 14.94
N ARG A 65 11.47 -9.22 13.77
CA ARG A 65 12.74 -8.60 13.42
C ARG A 65 12.61 -7.96 12.04
N TYR A 66 12.84 -6.66 11.98
CA TYR A 66 12.62 -5.82 10.81
C TYR A 66 13.97 -5.26 10.37
N LEU A 67 14.42 -5.66 9.19
CA LEU A 67 15.67 -5.27 8.59
C LEU A 67 15.38 -4.40 7.37
N ASN A 68 15.96 -3.21 7.31
CA ASN A 68 15.76 -2.31 6.18
C ASN A 68 17.09 -1.81 5.64
N GLN A 69 17.15 -1.56 4.33
CA GLN A 69 18.22 -0.80 3.69
C GLN A 69 17.62 0.33 2.86
N PHE A 70 18.10 1.55 3.13
CA PHE A 70 17.73 2.76 2.40
C PHE A 70 18.95 3.32 1.70
N ILE A 71 18.84 3.56 0.39
CA ILE A 71 19.84 4.27 -0.40
C ILE A 71 19.14 5.47 -1.03
N THR A 72 19.66 6.66 -0.78
CA THR A 72 19.10 7.91 -1.30
C THR A 72 20.14 8.66 -2.11
N THR A 73 19.76 9.14 -3.28
CA THR A 73 20.63 9.93 -4.16
C THR A 73 19.96 11.24 -4.54
N ARG A 74 20.78 12.27 -4.76
CA ARG A 74 20.39 13.53 -5.38
C ARG A 74 21.33 13.83 -6.54
N ASP A 75 20.74 14.05 -7.70
CA ASP A 75 21.46 14.20 -8.96
C ASP A 75 22.49 13.07 -9.12
N LEU A 76 23.78 13.37 -9.19
CA LEU A 76 24.83 12.36 -9.36
C LEU A 76 25.54 11.97 -8.07
N ASN A 77 24.98 12.31 -6.90
CA ASN A 77 25.57 12.07 -5.60
C ASN A 77 24.74 11.10 -4.77
N VAL A 78 25.40 10.20 -4.05
CA VAL A 78 24.78 9.42 -2.97
C VAL A 78 24.71 10.32 -1.73
N GLU A 79 23.51 10.54 -1.21
CA GLU A 79 23.31 11.35 -0.01
C GLU A 79 23.37 10.49 1.25
N ASN A 80 22.81 9.29 1.21
CA ASN A 80 22.71 8.43 2.37
C ASN A 80 22.67 6.94 1.99
N VAL A 81 23.31 6.11 2.82
CA VAL A 81 23.15 4.65 2.85
C VAL A 81 23.00 4.26 4.30
N VAL A 82 21.85 3.70 4.67
CA VAL A 82 21.60 3.26 6.04
C VAL A 82 20.96 1.88 6.05
N ASN A 83 21.44 1.03 6.95
CA ASN A 83 20.81 -0.23 7.31
C ASN A 83 20.27 -0.12 8.73
N THR A 84 19.05 -0.59 8.96
CA THR A 84 18.41 -0.52 10.28
C THR A 84 17.86 -1.86 10.70
N GLU A 85 17.86 -2.11 12.00
CA GLU A 85 17.22 -3.25 12.64
C GLU A 85 16.28 -2.80 13.76
N SER A 86 15.10 -3.39 13.82
CA SER A 86 14.23 -3.33 14.99
C SER A 86 13.77 -4.74 15.35
N ALA A 87 13.96 -5.16 16.59
CA ALA A 87 13.60 -6.50 17.04
C ALA A 87 12.96 -6.49 18.43
N GLY A 88 12.04 -7.42 18.66
CA GLY A 88 11.38 -7.58 19.95
C GLY A 88 10.22 -8.56 19.93
N VAL A 89 9.50 -8.60 21.06
CA VAL A 89 8.38 -9.51 21.30
C VAL A 89 7.16 -8.70 21.76
N GLY A 90 6.05 -8.86 21.04
CA GLY A 90 4.73 -8.39 21.45
C GLY A 90 3.87 -9.55 21.93
N VAL A 91 3.11 -9.34 23.01
CA VAL A 91 2.22 -10.33 23.61
C VAL A 91 0.83 -9.72 23.75
N ARG A 92 -0.18 -10.33 23.12
CA ARG A 92 -1.59 -9.96 23.27
C ARG A 92 -2.33 -11.09 23.96
N VAL A 93 -3.20 -10.75 24.91
CA VAL A 93 -3.96 -11.73 25.68
C VAL A 93 -5.43 -11.35 25.74
N ILE A 94 -6.28 -12.35 25.98
CA ILE A 94 -7.63 -12.15 26.51
C ILE A 94 -7.67 -12.71 27.93
N CYS A 95 -8.10 -11.90 28.89
CA CYS A 95 -8.32 -12.32 30.27
C CYS A 95 -9.61 -11.66 30.78
N ASN A 96 -10.48 -12.46 31.40
CA ASN A 96 -11.82 -12.03 31.86
C ASN A 96 -12.63 -11.33 30.74
N GLY A 97 -12.53 -11.83 29.52
CA GLY A 97 -13.24 -11.30 28.35
C GLY A 97 -12.63 -10.04 27.72
N ALA A 98 -11.57 -9.44 28.26
CA ALA A 98 -10.98 -8.22 27.72
C ALA A 98 -9.57 -8.41 27.16
N TYR A 99 -9.20 -7.57 26.19
CA TYR A 99 -7.85 -7.53 25.63
C TYR A 99 -6.85 -6.86 26.58
N GLY A 100 -5.61 -7.34 26.52
CA GLY A 100 -4.44 -6.65 27.03
C GLY A 100 -3.23 -6.91 26.13
N PHE A 101 -2.33 -5.93 26.05
CA PHE A 101 -1.14 -6.01 25.20
C PHE A 101 0.07 -5.40 25.93
N ALA A 102 1.23 -6.02 25.76
CA ALA A 102 2.51 -5.47 26.19
C ALA A 102 3.61 -5.99 25.25
N ALA A 103 4.72 -5.26 25.18
CA ALA A 103 5.84 -5.63 24.33
C ALA A 103 7.18 -5.31 25.01
N THR A 104 8.24 -5.98 24.57
CA THR A 104 9.61 -5.77 25.03
C THR A 104 10.62 -5.92 23.90
N SER A 105 11.64 -5.07 23.88
CA SER A 105 12.83 -5.21 23.02
C SER A 105 13.92 -6.05 23.69
N ASP A 106 13.82 -6.30 25.00
CA ASP A 106 14.68 -7.25 25.70
C ASP A 106 14.15 -8.66 25.47
N MET A 107 14.85 -9.42 24.62
CA MET A 107 14.47 -10.76 24.19
C MET A 107 14.98 -11.85 25.14
N SER A 108 15.19 -11.55 26.42
CA SER A 108 15.42 -12.55 27.47
C SER A 108 14.11 -13.23 27.89
N PRO A 109 14.13 -14.52 28.30
CA PRO A 109 12.95 -15.21 28.80
C PRO A 109 12.23 -14.48 29.95
N ASP A 110 12.98 -13.89 30.89
CA ASP A 110 12.42 -13.18 32.03
C ASP A 110 11.65 -11.92 31.63
N SER A 111 12.21 -11.13 30.70
CA SER A 111 11.57 -9.92 30.18
C SER A 111 10.31 -10.27 29.38
N VAL A 112 10.37 -11.32 28.55
CA VAL A 112 9.22 -11.82 27.80
C VAL A 112 8.11 -12.34 28.72
N ALA A 113 8.46 -13.09 29.77
CA ALA A 113 7.49 -13.53 30.77
C ALA A 113 6.87 -12.35 31.55
N SER A 114 7.66 -11.31 31.81
CA SER A 114 7.20 -10.08 32.44
C SER A 114 6.20 -9.33 31.57
N ALA A 115 6.51 -9.16 30.28
CA ALA A 115 5.59 -8.55 29.30
C ALA A 115 4.27 -9.33 29.22
N ALA A 116 4.31 -10.67 29.19
CA ALA A 116 3.11 -11.50 29.19
C ALA A 116 2.24 -11.27 30.45
N ARG A 117 2.85 -11.22 31.65
CA ARG A 117 2.12 -10.91 32.89
C ARG A 117 1.55 -9.50 32.90
N GLN A 118 2.28 -8.53 32.34
CA GLN A 118 1.81 -7.16 32.21
C GLN A 118 0.60 -7.06 31.27
N ALA A 119 0.63 -7.75 30.12
CA ALA A 119 -0.51 -7.84 29.21
C ALA A 119 -1.76 -8.39 29.93
N VAL A 120 -1.59 -9.42 30.77
CA VAL A 120 -2.69 -9.98 31.58
C VAL A 120 -3.19 -8.99 32.64
N ALA A 121 -2.30 -8.25 33.30
CA ALA A 121 -2.71 -7.21 34.25
C ALA A 121 -3.52 -6.09 33.56
N ILE A 122 -3.10 -5.66 32.37
CA ILE A 122 -3.84 -4.70 31.54
C ILE A 122 -5.22 -5.25 31.16
N ALA A 123 -5.29 -6.50 30.70
CA ALA A 123 -6.58 -7.14 30.36
C ALA A 123 -7.54 -7.16 31.56
N LYS A 124 -7.06 -7.53 32.76
CA LYS A 124 -7.87 -7.53 33.99
C LYS A 124 -8.34 -6.13 34.38
N ALA A 125 -7.55 -5.09 34.12
CA ALA A 125 -7.95 -3.71 34.34
C ALA A 125 -9.03 -3.29 33.34
N ASN A 126 -8.85 -3.59 32.05
CA ASN A 126 -9.80 -3.29 30.98
C ASN A 126 -11.15 -4.01 31.17
N ALA A 127 -11.13 -5.25 31.68
CA ALA A 127 -12.33 -6.04 31.94
C ALA A 127 -13.32 -5.38 32.92
N LYS A 128 -12.87 -4.43 33.75
CA LYS A 128 -13.74 -3.67 34.66
C LYS A 128 -14.58 -2.61 33.94
N LEU A 129 -14.14 -2.17 32.76
CA LEU A 129 -14.77 -1.13 31.96
C LEU A 129 -15.49 -1.68 30.72
N GLN A 130 -15.14 -2.89 30.32
CA GLN A 130 -15.65 -3.48 29.09
C GLN A 130 -17.11 -3.91 29.24
N VAL A 131 -17.95 -3.50 28.28
CA VAL A 131 -19.39 -3.77 28.30
C VAL A 131 -19.70 -5.17 27.80
N GLU A 132 -19.02 -5.62 26.74
CA GLU A 132 -19.21 -6.93 26.12
C GLU A 132 -17.89 -7.69 26.03
N PRO A 133 -17.86 -9.01 26.28
CA PRO A 133 -16.64 -9.80 26.17
C PRO A 133 -16.18 -9.92 24.71
N VAL A 134 -14.86 -9.89 24.51
CA VAL A 134 -14.22 -10.16 23.22
C VAL A 134 -14.57 -11.57 22.77
N ARG A 135 -15.04 -11.68 21.52
CA ARG A 135 -15.38 -12.95 20.88
C ARG A 135 -14.57 -13.16 19.62
N LEU A 136 -13.54 -13.99 19.69
CA LEU A 136 -12.78 -14.40 18.50
C LEU A 136 -13.55 -15.45 17.69
N ALA A 137 -13.61 -15.27 16.37
CA ALA A 137 -13.89 -16.36 15.45
C ALA A 137 -12.84 -17.48 15.64
N PRO A 138 -13.26 -18.75 15.64
CA PRO A 138 -12.35 -19.87 15.87
C PRO A 138 -11.36 -19.99 14.71
N VAL A 139 -10.10 -20.29 15.04
CA VAL A 139 -9.06 -20.64 14.07
C VAL A 139 -8.50 -21.99 14.49
N LYS A 140 -8.40 -22.91 13.53
CA LYS A 140 -7.75 -24.20 13.78
C LYS A 140 -6.25 -23.96 13.95
N GLY A 141 -5.67 -24.49 15.04
CA GLY A 141 -4.22 -24.52 15.23
C GLY A 141 -3.51 -25.12 14.02
N MET A 142 -2.53 -24.40 13.50
CA MET A 142 -1.81 -24.76 12.27
C MET A 142 -0.58 -25.65 12.54
N GLY A 143 -0.22 -25.88 13.81
CA GLY A 143 1.04 -26.50 14.16
C GLY A 143 2.23 -25.61 13.79
N GLU A 144 3.38 -26.24 13.54
CA GLU A 144 4.59 -25.56 13.07
C GLU A 144 4.59 -25.45 11.54
N VAL A 145 4.52 -24.23 11.01
CA VAL A 145 4.51 -23.95 9.58
C VAL A 145 5.44 -22.78 9.26
N SER A 146 5.93 -22.75 8.02
CA SER A 146 6.73 -21.64 7.50
C SER A 146 6.20 -21.12 6.17
N TRP A 147 6.45 -19.84 5.91
CA TRP A 147 6.16 -19.19 4.64
C TRP A 147 7.26 -18.17 4.32
N ALA A 148 7.60 -18.03 3.05
CA ALA A 148 8.55 -17.02 2.61
C ALA A 148 8.05 -16.36 1.33
N THR A 149 8.37 -15.08 1.15
CA THR A 149 8.16 -14.40 -0.13
C THR A 149 8.95 -15.13 -1.22
N PRO A 150 8.34 -15.49 -2.37
CA PRO A 150 8.99 -16.31 -3.40
C PRO A 150 9.95 -15.48 -4.28
N ILE A 151 11.00 -14.93 -3.67
CA ILE A 151 12.01 -14.10 -4.33
C ILE A 151 13.03 -14.95 -5.10
N LYS A 152 13.61 -14.39 -6.17
CA LYS A 152 14.68 -15.03 -6.97
C LYS A 152 16.07 -14.48 -6.63
N LYS A 153 16.17 -13.18 -6.37
CA LYS A 153 17.41 -12.46 -6.05
C LYS A 153 17.22 -11.71 -4.74
N ASP A 154 17.79 -12.23 -3.65
CA ASP A 154 17.77 -11.54 -2.37
C ASP A 154 18.59 -10.24 -2.45
N TRP A 155 17.92 -9.13 -2.16
CA TRP A 155 18.51 -7.81 -2.24
C TRP A 155 19.69 -7.64 -1.27
N ARG A 156 19.74 -8.37 -0.16
CA ARG A 156 20.82 -8.29 0.83
C ARG A 156 22.16 -8.79 0.28
N ASN A 157 22.12 -9.71 -0.68
CA ASN A 157 23.29 -10.27 -1.34
C ASN A 157 23.84 -9.36 -2.46
N VAL A 158 23.10 -8.31 -2.84
CA VAL A 158 23.51 -7.39 -3.89
C VAL A 158 24.41 -6.29 -3.30
N PRO A 159 25.63 -6.09 -3.83
CA PRO A 159 26.55 -5.08 -3.33
C PRO A 159 25.94 -3.67 -3.33
N ILE A 160 26.20 -2.90 -2.27
CA ILE A 160 25.72 -1.51 -2.15
C ILE A 160 26.18 -0.67 -3.35
N LYS A 161 27.39 -0.91 -3.85
CA LYS A 161 27.93 -0.21 -5.03
C LYS A 161 27.06 -0.41 -6.27
N GLU A 162 26.63 -1.64 -6.57
CA GLU A 162 25.77 -1.95 -7.73
C GLU A 162 24.45 -1.19 -7.64
N LYS A 163 23.86 -1.16 -6.44
CA LYS A 163 22.61 -0.42 -6.17
C LYS A 163 22.79 1.08 -6.34
N ALA A 164 23.85 1.65 -5.77
CA ALA A 164 24.13 3.08 -5.85
C ALA A 164 24.43 3.51 -7.30
N ASP A 165 25.21 2.73 -8.04
CA ASP A 165 25.50 2.98 -9.46
C ASP A 165 24.23 2.98 -10.30
N LEU A 166 23.29 2.05 -10.05
CA LEU A 166 21.99 1.99 -10.72
C LEU A 166 21.16 3.27 -10.46
N LEU A 167 21.09 3.73 -9.22
CA LEU A 167 20.39 4.97 -8.85
C LEU A 167 21.03 6.21 -9.50
N ILE A 168 22.36 6.30 -9.51
CA ILE A 168 23.10 7.39 -10.18
C ILE A 168 22.83 7.36 -11.70
N ALA A 169 22.84 6.18 -12.32
CA ALA A 169 22.56 6.02 -13.74
C ALA A 169 21.12 6.47 -14.08
N ALA A 170 20.14 6.14 -13.24
CA ALA A 170 18.77 6.60 -13.39
C ALA A 170 18.66 8.12 -13.30
N ASN A 171 19.28 8.74 -12.27
CA ASN A 171 19.29 10.19 -12.14
C ASN A 171 19.97 10.86 -13.33
N LYS A 172 21.11 10.35 -13.78
CA LYS A 172 21.76 10.85 -15.00
C LYS A 172 20.81 10.79 -16.20
N ALA A 173 20.11 9.68 -16.40
CA ALA A 173 19.19 9.52 -17.50
C ALA A 173 18.03 10.52 -17.46
N GLY A 174 17.50 10.82 -16.26
CA GLY A 174 16.48 11.85 -16.07
C GLY A 174 16.96 13.27 -16.32
N LEU A 175 18.18 13.61 -15.88
CA LEU A 175 18.83 14.89 -16.20
C LEU A 175 19.03 15.05 -17.71
N ASP A 176 19.58 14.02 -18.38
CA ASP A 176 19.74 13.98 -19.83
C ASP A 176 18.38 14.05 -20.56
N GLY A 177 17.30 13.58 -19.93
CA GLY A 177 15.92 13.68 -20.42
C GLY A 177 15.33 15.09 -20.34
N GLY A 178 15.94 16.00 -19.58
CA GLY A 178 15.52 17.40 -19.47
C GLY A 178 15.07 17.84 -18.06
N ALA A 179 15.21 16.99 -17.04
CA ALA A 179 15.03 17.42 -15.66
C ALA A 179 16.10 18.44 -15.26
N SER A 180 15.73 19.37 -14.37
CA SER A 180 16.68 20.26 -13.70
C SER A 180 17.27 19.63 -12.44
N PHE A 181 16.52 18.76 -11.78
CA PHE A 181 16.93 18.01 -10.60
C PHE A 181 16.36 16.60 -10.66
N MET A 182 17.13 15.64 -10.17
CA MET A 182 16.72 14.25 -10.04
C MET A 182 16.95 13.76 -8.60
N GLN A 183 16.03 12.97 -8.10
CA GLN A 183 16.18 12.23 -6.86
C GLN A 183 15.74 10.79 -7.11
N SER A 184 16.47 9.83 -6.55
CA SER A 184 16.05 8.44 -6.56
C SER A 184 16.33 7.80 -5.21
N LEU A 185 15.40 6.95 -4.79
CA LEU A 185 15.48 6.24 -3.52
C LEU A 185 15.36 4.75 -3.80
N MET A 186 15.95 3.94 -2.93
CA MET A 186 15.76 2.50 -2.90
C MET A 186 15.43 2.08 -1.47
N PHE A 187 14.21 1.60 -1.29
CA PHE A 187 13.65 1.06 -0.07
C PHE A 187 13.65 -0.46 -0.17
N GLN A 188 14.35 -1.15 0.72
CA GLN A 188 14.39 -2.61 0.75
C GLN A 188 14.11 -3.08 2.17
N VAL A 189 13.17 -4.01 2.32
CA VAL A 189 12.64 -4.45 3.60
C VAL A 189 12.67 -5.97 3.66
N ASN A 190 13.21 -6.51 4.74
CA ASN A 190 13.05 -7.89 5.17
C ASN A 190 12.35 -7.90 6.54
N GLN A 191 11.22 -8.59 6.66
CA GLN A 191 10.52 -8.78 7.93
C GLN A 191 10.50 -10.26 8.28
N GLN A 192 11.12 -10.60 9.41
CA GLN A 192 11.05 -11.92 10.01
C GLN A 192 9.97 -11.85 11.09
N LYS A 193 8.81 -12.47 10.82
CA LYS A 193 7.66 -12.49 11.72
C LYS A 193 7.40 -13.91 12.19
N TYR A 194 7.53 -14.14 13.49
CA TYR A 194 7.16 -15.40 14.12
C TYR A 194 5.95 -15.20 15.02
N PHE A 195 4.87 -15.90 14.71
CA PHE A 195 3.62 -15.88 15.44
C PHE A 195 3.42 -17.19 16.20
N ALA A 196 3.00 -17.12 17.45
CA ALA A 196 2.53 -18.28 18.20
C ALA A 196 1.26 -17.97 18.98
N SER A 197 0.40 -18.95 19.22
CA SER A 197 -0.79 -18.74 20.05
C SER A 197 -1.22 -19.97 20.82
N THR A 198 -2.06 -19.77 21.84
CA THR A 198 -2.71 -20.84 22.61
C THR A 198 -3.67 -21.69 21.78
N ASP A 199 -4.00 -21.28 20.55
CA ASP A 199 -4.76 -22.09 19.60
C ASP A 199 -3.91 -23.22 18.97
N GLY A 200 -2.59 -23.27 19.25
CA GLY A 200 -1.69 -24.32 18.76
C GLY A 200 -1.05 -24.02 17.40
N SER A 201 -0.89 -22.75 17.07
CA SER A 201 -0.17 -22.29 15.85
C SER A 201 1.22 -21.79 16.21
N TYR A 202 2.21 -22.11 15.37
CA TYR A 202 3.58 -21.62 15.37
C TYR A 202 3.98 -21.34 13.92
N ILE A 203 4.03 -20.07 13.54
CA ILE A 203 4.09 -19.65 12.14
C ILE A 203 5.33 -18.78 11.95
N ASP A 204 6.26 -19.23 11.12
CA ASP A 204 7.50 -18.49 10.80
C ASP A 204 7.43 -17.89 9.39
N GLN A 205 7.42 -16.57 9.27
CA GLN A 205 7.30 -15.86 7.99
C GLN A 205 8.55 -15.01 7.68
N ASP A 206 9.14 -15.21 6.50
CA ASP A 206 10.20 -14.36 5.94
C ASP A 206 9.66 -13.52 4.77
N ILE A 207 9.45 -12.23 5.02
CA ILE A 207 8.72 -11.34 4.12
C ILE A 207 9.67 -10.34 3.48
N HIS A 208 9.65 -10.22 2.16
CA HIS A 208 10.50 -9.29 1.40
C HIS A 208 9.68 -8.29 0.62
N ARG A 209 10.07 -7.03 0.66
CA ARG A 209 9.44 -5.95 -0.12
C ARG A 209 10.49 -4.95 -0.59
N MET A 210 10.22 -4.31 -1.72
CA MET A 210 11.09 -3.27 -2.25
C MET A 210 10.33 -2.16 -2.98
N TRP A 211 10.93 -0.97 -3.04
CA TRP A 211 10.43 0.15 -3.82
C TRP A 211 11.54 1.10 -4.25
N MET A 212 11.48 1.54 -5.51
CA MET A 212 12.53 2.36 -6.12
C MET A 212 11.91 3.59 -6.78
N PRO A 213 11.40 4.57 -5.99
CA PRO A 213 10.83 5.76 -6.58
C PRO A 213 11.91 6.68 -7.13
N VAL A 214 11.61 7.26 -8.28
CA VAL A 214 12.39 8.34 -8.91
C VAL A 214 11.55 9.59 -8.98
N PHE A 215 12.17 10.75 -8.82
CA PHE A 215 11.52 12.06 -8.83
C PHE A 215 12.31 12.97 -9.77
N ALA A 216 11.67 13.39 -10.87
CA ALA A 216 12.20 14.42 -11.76
C ALA A 216 11.51 15.75 -11.47
N THR A 217 12.29 16.83 -11.42
CA THR A 217 11.78 18.20 -11.39
C THR A 217 12.41 19.01 -12.51
N ALA A 218 11.58 19.63 -13.34
CA ALA A 218 11.99 20.56 -14.37
C ALA A 218 11.62 22.00 -13.96
N VAL A 219 12.53 22.95 -14.17
CA VAL A 219 12.34 24.36 -13.82
C VAL A 219 12.49 25.22 -15.06
N ASP A 220 11.51 26.08 -15.33
CA ASP A 220 11.62 27.16 -16.29
C ASP A 220 11.95 28.47 -15.54
N LYS A 221 13.17 28.95 -15.72
CA LYS A 221 13.65 30.18 -15.08
C LYS A 221 12.98 31.44 -15.64
N ALA A 222 12.53 31.42 -16.90
CA ALA A 222 11.89 32.59 -17.51
C ALA A 222 10.50 32.82 -16.93
N THR A 223 9.74 31.74 -16.71
CA THR A 223 8.39 31.82 -16.15
C THR A 223 8.31 31.60 -14.64
N ASN A 224 9.44 31.26 -13.99
CA ASN A 224 9.51 30.81 -12.59
C ASN A 224 8.60 29.60 -12.27
N LYS A 225 8.21 28.81 -13.28
CA LYS A 225 7.42 27.59 -13.10
C LYS A 225 8.33 26.39 -12.85
N PHE A 226 7.84 25.41 -12.09
CA PHE A 226 8.43 24.10 -12.00
C PHE A 226 7.37 23.02 -12.12
N ARG A 227 7.71 21.88 -12.71
CA ARG A 227 6.82 20.71 -12.82
C ARG A 227 7.60 19.46 -12.50
N SER A 228 6.88 18.45 -12.00
CA SER A 228 7.49 17.20 -11.58
C SER A 228 6.80 15.97 -12.18
N ARG A 229 7.54 14.87 -12.22
CA ARG A 229 7.11 13.54 -12.67
C ARG A 229 7.81 12.52 -11.79
N GLN A 230 7.07 11.59 -11.18
CA GLN A 230 7.65 10.50 -10.40
C GLN A 230 7.62 9.18 -11.17
N GLY A 231 8.42 8.18 -10.80
CA GLY A 231 8.40 6.83 -11.37
C GLY A 231 6.98 6.27 -11.57
N LEU A 232 6.76 5.53 -12.67
CA LEU A 232 5.50 4.80 -12.91
C LEU A 232 5.56 3.37 -12.37
N SER A 233 6.66 2.99 -11.72
CA SER A 233 6.73 1.74 -10.97
C SER A 233 5.98 1.83 -9.65
N THR A 234 5.63 0.65 -9.15
CA THR A 234 5.02 0.47 -7.84
C THR A 234 6.00 -0.18 -6.87
N PRO A 235 5.83 0.00 -5.54
CA PRO A 235 6.39 -0.93 -4.57
C PRO A 235 5.84 -2.36 -4.79
N VAL A 236 6.67 -3.37 -4.50
CA VAL A 236 6.39 -4.80 -4.76
C VAL A 236 6.88 -5.71 -3.63
N GLY A 237 6.22 -6.87 -3.48
CA GLY A 237 6.65 -8.00 -2.67
C GLY A 237 7.53 -8.98 -3.46
N MET A 238 8.62 -8.48 -4.05
CA MET A 238 9.55 -9.24 -4.91
C MET A 238 10.99 -9.01 -4.47
N GLY A 239 11.91 -9.85 -4.94
CA GLY A 239 13.35 -9.64 -4.78
C GLY A 239 13.91 -8.66 -5.82
N TYR A 240 15.22 -8.49 -5.78
CA TYR A 240 15.97 -7.57 -6.64
C TYR A 240 15.84 -7.87 -8.14
N GLU A 241 15.36 -9.07 -8.52
CA GLU A 241 15.00 -9.42 -9.90
C GLU A 241 13.97 -8.46 -10.52
N TYR A 242 13.19 -7.75 -9.71
CA TYR A 242 12.28 -6.71 -10.20
C TYR A 242 13.04 -5.59 -10.95
N LEU A 243 14.34 -5.41 -10.70
CA LEU A 243 15.18 -4.40 -11.37
C LEU A 243 15.99 -4.95 -12.57
N ASP A 244 15.71 -6.17 -13.03
CA ASP A 244 16.42 -6.79 -14.17
C ASP A 244 16.13 -6.13 -15.52
N ALA A 245 15.19 -5.18 -15.59
CA ALA A 245 14.77 -4.46 -16.80
C ALA A 245 14.38 -5.38 -17.98
N ASN A 246 13.77 -6.53 -17.68
CA ASN A 246 13.45 -7.55 -18.68
C ASN A 246 12.41 -7.02 -19.71
N PRO A 247 12.75 -6.96 -21.02
CA PRO A 247 11.86 -6.39 -22.04
C PRO A 247 10.47 -7.04 -22.13
N LYS A 248 10.32 -8.31 -21.70
CA LYS A 248 9.02 -9.02 -21.72
C LYS A 248 7.99 -8.40 -20.78
N HIS A 249 8.44 -7.66 -19.76
CA HIS A 249 7.57 -7.01 -18.79
C HIS A 249 7.32 -5.53 -19.12
N LYS A 250 7.82 -5.05 -20.26
CA LYS A 250 7.53 -3.71 -20.79
C LYS A 250 6.31 -3.79 -21.69
N LEU A 251 5.39 -2.86 -21.49
CA LEU A 251 4.26 -2.64 -22.38
C LEU A 251 4.13 -1.14 -22.69
N LYS A 252 3.25 -0.82 -23.64
CA LYS A 252 2.94 0.58 -23.99
C LYS A 252 1.56 0.94 -23.45
N ALA A 253 1.49 2.11 -22.83
CA ALA A 253 0.22 2.76 -22.54
C ALA A 253 -0.55 3.04 -23.84
N ALA A 254 -1.87 3.23 -23.75
CA ALA A 254 -2.69 3.59 -24.90
C ALA A 254 -2.09 4.76 -25.70
N GLY A 255 -2.16 4.70 -27.02
CA GLY A 255 -1.56 5.69 -27.92
C GLY A 255 -0.03 5.72 -27.92
N GLY A 256 0.64 4.77 -27.24
CA GLY A 256 2.09 4.71 -27.14
C GLY A 256 2.72 5.84 -26.31
N VAL A 257 1.94 6.51 -25.46
CA VAL A 257 2.37 7.75 -24.79
C VAL A 257 3.47 7.55 -23.75
N CYS A 258 3.58 6.35 -23.16
CA CYS A 258 4.67 5.98 -22.26
C CYS A 258 4.87 4.45 -22.21
N THR A 259 6.03 4.05 -21.68
CA THR A 259 6.31 2.66 -21.29
C THR A 259 5.74 2.42 -19.89
N LEU A 260 5.06 1.27 -19.70
CA LEU A 260 4.58 0.77 -18.40
C LEU A 260 5.25 -0.58 -18.11
N TYR A 261 5.13 -1.03 -16.86
CA TYR A 261 5.85 -2.19 -16.35
C TYR A 261 4.92 -3.16 -15.62
N THR A 262 5.28 -4.45 -15.66
CA THR A 262 4.63 -5.51 -14.86
C THR A 262 5.61 -6.02 -13.80
N ASP A 263 6.20 -7.19 -13.98
CA ASP A 263 7.05 -7.87 -12.97
C ASP A 263 8.54 -7.53 -13.08
N SER A 264 8.92 -6.60 -13.96
CA SER A 264 10.29 -6.10 -14.07
C SER A 264 10.28 -4.64 -14.54
N TYR A 265 11.03 -3.81 -13.83
CA TYR A 265 11.10 -2.38 -13.98
C TYR A 265 12.44 -1.94 -14.57
N ASP A 266 12.38 -1.19 -15.68
CA ASP A 266 13.53 -0.47 -16.21
C ASP A 266 13.58 0.94 -15.64
N LEU A 267 14.26 1.05 -14.49
CA LEU A 267 14.44 2.30 -13.76
C LEU A 267 15.06 3.41 -14.63
N ILE A 268 16.03 3.08 -15.48
CA ILE A 268 16.79 4.06 -16.26
C ILE A 268 15.93 4.61 -17.40
N GLU A 269 15.20 3.75 -18.11
CA GLU A 269 14.23 4.17 -19.14
C GLU A 269 13.16 5.09 -18.54
N ASP A 270 12.60 4.70 -17.39
CA ASP A 270 11.53 5.45 -16.75
C ASP A 270 12.03 6.79 -16.19
N ALA A 271 13.22 6.84 -15.60
CA ALA A 271 13.83 8.08 -15.12
C ALA A 271 14.08 9.07 -16.28
N ARG A 272 14.55 8.59 -17.44
CA ARG A 272 14.65 9.42 -18.65
C ARG A 272 13.31 9.96 -19.09
N ALA A 273 12.27 9.12 -19.07
CA ALA A 273 10.90 9.55 -19.35
C ALA A 273 10.41 10.59 -18.34
N CYS A 274 10.70 10.43 -17.04
CA CYS A 274 10.38 11.41 -16.01
C CYS A 274 10.91 12.80 -16.36
N GLY A 275 12.19 12.89 -16.75
CA GLY A 275 12.82 14.17 -17.09
C GLY A 275 12.19 14.83 -18.32
N ARG A 276 11.94 14.04 -19.37
CA ARG A 276 11.26 14.51 -20.59
C ARG A 276 9.85 15.03 -20.28
N ASP A 277 9.05 14.23 -19.58
CA ASP A 277 7.65 14.53 -19.33
C ASP A 277 7.51 15.71 -18.35
N ALA A 278 8.36 15.80 -17.32
CA ALA A 278 8.41 16.96 -16.41
C ALA A 278 8.71 18.25 -17.18
N LYS A 279 9.64 18.21 -18.14
CA LYS A 279 9.95 19.35 -19.02
C LYS A 279 8.79 19.70 -19.94
N GLN A 280 8.13 18.69 -20.53
CA GLN A 280 6.98 18.90 -21.42
C GLN A 280 5.79 19.53 -20.68
N LYS A 281 5.55 19.16 -19.42
CA LYS A 281 4.48 19.75 -18.60
C LYS A 281 4.61 21.27 -18.40
N LEU A 282 5.81 21.85 -18.49
CA LEU A 282 6.02 23.29 -18.31
C LEU A 282 5.31 24.13 -19.38
N THR A 283 5.10 23.56 -20.57
CA THR A 283 4.50 24.25 -21.73
C THR A 283 3.18 23.60 -22.17
N ALA A 284 2.73 22.54 -21.51
CA ALA A 284 1.44 21.92 -21.77
C ALA A 284 0.29 22.88 -21.43
N LYS A 285 -0.84 22.75 -22.13
CA LYS A 285 -2.04 23.53 -21.81
C LYS A 285 -2.75 22.95 -20.58
N SER A 286 -3.33 23.81 -19.76
CA SER A 286 -4.24 23.39 -18.69
C SER A 286 -5.53 22.80 -19.28
N VAL A 287 -6.20 21.93 -18.53
CA VAL A 287 -7.50 21.39 -18.91
C VAL A 287 -8.59 22.47 -18.89
N VAL A 288 -9.55 22.37 -19.80
CA VAL A 288 -10.78 23.17 -19.74
C VAL A 288 -11.76 22.47 -18.80
N PRO A 289 -12.24 23.13 -17.73
CA PRO A 289 -13.21 22.51 -16.83
C PRO A 289 -14.48 22.05 -17.56
N GLY A 290 -15.05 20.94 -17.12
CA GLY A 290 -16.30 20.40 -17.68
C GLY A 290 -16.45 18.90 -17.49
N LYS A 291 -17.38 18.32 -18.25
CA LYS A 291 -17.66 16.88 -18.22
C LYS A 291 -16.81 16.13 -19.27
N TYR A 292 -16.17 15.05 -18.83
CA TYR A 292 -15.27 14.21 -19.64
C TYR A 292 -15.50 12.74 -19.34
N ASP A 293 -15.27 11.89 -20.33
CA ASP A 293 -15.04 10.47 -20.09
C ASP A 293 -13.58 10.27 -19.65
N LEU A 294 -13.36 9.63 -18.52
CA LEU A 294 -12.03 9.34 -18.02
C LEU A 294 -11.63 7.92 -18.38
N VAL A 295 -10.44 7.77 -18.93
CA VAL A 295 -9.77 6.47 -19.10
C VAL A 295 -8.63 6.45 -18.09
N LEU A 296 -8.70 5.55 -17.12
CA LEU A 296 -7.76 5.52 -15.99
C LEU A 296 -6.92 4.26 -16.08
N SER A 297 -5.59 4.42 -16.15
CA SER A 297 -4.67 3.29 -16.19
C SER A 297 -4.52 2.65 -14.79
N PRO A 298 -4.07 1.38 -14.70
CA PRO A 298 -3.81 0.71 -13.42
C PRO A 298 -2.89 1.49 -12.46
N GLU A 299 -1.90 2.18 -13.01
CA GLU A 299 -0.94 3.01 -12.28
C GLU A 299 -1.60 4.23 -11.60
N HIS A 300 -2.84 4.56 -12.00
CA HIS A 300 -3.70 5.55 -11.35
C HIS A 300 -4.83 4.92 -10.53
N MET A 301 -5.45 3.85 -11.06
CA MET A 301 -6.61 3.19 -10.47
C MET A 301 -6.33 2.56 -9.11
N TYR A 302 -5.11 2.08 -8.85
CA TYR A 302 -4.79 1.41 -7.59
C TYR A 302 -5.12 2.28 -6.37
N LEU A 303 -4.80 3.59 -6.43
CA LEU A 303 -5.07 4.53 -5.33
C LEU A 303 -6.54 5.01 -5.34
N THR A 304 -7.17 5.05 -6.52
CA THR A 304 -8.63 5.27 -6.62
C THR A 304 -9.38 4.17 -5.87
N ILE A 305 -8.98 2.91 -6.05
CA ILE A 305 -9.54 1.75 -5.35
C ILE A 305 -9.24 1.82 -3.85
N HIS A 306 -7.99 2.09 -3.48
CA HIS A 306 -7.56 2.22 -2.09
C HIS A 306 -8.46 3.18 -1.29
N GLU A 307 -8.62 4.39 -1.81
CA GLU A 307 -9.31 5.47 -1.10
C GLU A 307 -10.83 5.32 -1.16
N SER A 308 -11.36 4.95 -2.32
CA SER A 308 -12.81 4.96 -2.56
C SER A 308 -13.48 3.62 -2.30
N VAL A 309 -12.75 2.51 -2.18
CA VAL A 309 -13.32 1.17 -1.87
C VAL A 309 -12.63 0.53 -0.68
N GLY A 310 -11.30 0.54 -0.67
CA GLY A 310 -10.50 -0.06 0.38
C GLY A 310 -10.91 0.43 1.76
N HIS A 311 -10.64 1.71 2.06
CA HIS A 311 -10.96 2.28 3.35
C HIS A 311 -12.45 2.19 3.74
N PRO A 312 -13.43 2.53 2.89
CA PRO A 312 -14.83 2.43 3.29
C PRO A 312 -15.32 1.00 3.53
N THR A 313 -14.58 -0.04 3.13
CA THR A 313 -15.00 -1.44 3.35
C THR A 313 -14.22 -2.13 4.48
N GLU A 314 -13.41 -1.37 5.21
CA GLU A 314 -12.85 -1.74 6.52
C GLU A 314 -13.96 -1.74 7.59
N LEU A 315 -14.30 -2.90 8.17
CA LEU A 315 -15.47 -3.06 9.04
C LEU A 315 -15.39 -2.20 10.32
N ASP A 316 -14.23 -2.06 10.94
CA ASP A 316 -14.05 -1.15 12.08
C ASP A 316 -14.38 0.32 11.77
N ARG A 317 -14.18 0.80 10.54
CA ARG A 317 -14.64 2.13 10.12
C ARG A 317 -16.14 2.21 9.94
N VAL A 318 -16.74 1.12 9.44
CA VAL A 318 -18.19 0.98 9.31
C VAL A 318 -18.85 0.98 10.70
N LEU A 319 -18.20 0.39 11.69
CA LEU A 319 -18.64 0.35 13.09
C LEU A 319 -18.29 1.63 13.87
N GLY A 320 -17.49 2.53 13.31
CA GLY A 320 -17.05 3.77 13.95
C GLY A 320 -15.98 3.58 15.03
N TYR A 321 -15.32 2.41 15.09
CA TYR A 321 -14.21 2.14 16.01
C TYR A 321 -12.95 2.90 15.60
N GLU A 322 -12.79 3.13 14.29
CA GLU A 322 -11.68 3.88 13.71
C GLU A 322 -12.24 5.02 12.85
N ALA A 323 -12.07 6.25 13.31
CA ALA A 323 -12.40 7.46 12.54
C ALA A 323 -11.16 8.34 12.29
N ASN A 324 -10.07 8.09 13.00
CA ASN A 324 -8.86 8.89 12.91
C ASN A 324 -8.08 8.60 11.61
N TYR A 325 -7.33 9.59 11.11
CA TYR A 325 -6.66 9.63 9.79
C TYR A 325 -7.62 9.56 8.60
N ALA A 326 -8.14 8.37 8.38
CA ALA A 326 -8.75 7.92 7.14
C ALA A 326 -10.28 7.90 7.24
N GLY A 327 -10.85 8.52 8.27
CA GLY A 327 -12.28 8.70 8.44
C GLY A 327 -13.08 7.42 8.67
N THR A 328 -14.39 7.62 8.65
CA THR A 328 -15.47 6.64 8.76
C THR A 328 -15.87 6.09 7.39
N SER A 329 -17.00 5.38 7.30
CA SER A 329 -17.50 4.79 6.06
C SER A 329 -18.93 5.22 5.71
N PHE A 330 -19.16 5.50 4.43
CA PHE A 330 -20.50 5.63 3.86
C PHE A 330 -21.18 4.28 3.58
N ALA A 331 -20.43 3.18 3.55
CA ALA A 331 -20.88 1.83 3.24
C ALA A 331 -21.38 1.12 4.52
N THR A 332 -22.40 1.70 5.14
CA THR A 332 -22.93 1.33 6.46
C THR A 332 -23.59 -0.05 6.50
N LEU A 333 -23.67 -0.66 7.70
CA LEU A 333 -24.28 -1.99 7.88
C LEU A 333 -25.74 -2.04 7.42
N ASP A 334 -26.55 -1.02 7.68
CA ASP A 334 -27.95 -0.95 7.25
C ASP A 334 -28.08 -1.07 5.72
N LYS A 335 -27.16 -0.47 4.97
CA LYS A 335 -27.10 -0.58 3.51
C LYS A 335 -26.74 -1.99 3.07
N TRP A 336 -25.74 -2.61 3.69
CA TRP A 336 -25.33 -3.99 3.41
C TRP A 336 -26.42 -5.01 3.77
N GLU A 337 -27.16 -4.79 4.85
CA GLU A 337 -28.27 -5.64 5.29
C GLU A 337 -29.41 -5.68 4.29
N THR A 338 -29.61 -4.61 3.49
CA THR A 338 -30.60 -4.64 2.39
C THR A 338 -30.29 -5.68 1.32
N LYS A 339 -29.03 -6.12 1.22
CA LYS A 339 -28.47 -6.98 0.15
C LYS A 339 -28.69 -6.44 -1.27
N LYS A 340 -28.95 -5.14 -1.38
CA LYS A 340 -29.32 -4.45 -2.63
C LYS A 340 -28.58 -3.13 -2.83
N PHE A 341 -27.69 -2.76 -1.91
CA PHE A 341 -26.94 -1.51 -2.02
C PHE A 341 -26.00 -1.55 -3.24
N LYS A 342 -26.34 -0.76 -4.25
CA LYS A 342 -25.54 -0.58 -5.46
C LYS A 342 -24.35 0.30 -5.18
N TYR A 343 -23.18 -0.30 -5.02
CA TYR A 343 -21.93 0.41 -4.87
C TYR A 343 -21.44 0.99 -6.21
N GLY A 344 -21.65 0.25 -7.30
CA GLY A 344 -21.24 0.64 -8.64
C GLY A 344 -22.08 -0.04 -9.73
N SER A 345 -21.63 0.09 -10.99
CA SER A 345 -22.28 -0.58 -12.12
C SER A 345 -22.15 -2.10 -12.02
N GLU A 346 -22.99 -2.85 -12.74
CA GLU A 346 -22.96 -4.33 -12.75
C GLU A 346 -21.62 -4.94 -13.21
N ARG A 347 -20.73 -4.14 -13.82
CA ARG A 347 -19.37 -4.57 -14.20
C ARG A 347 -18.40 -4.55 -13.03
N VAL A 348 -18.68 -3.74 -12.01
CA VAL A 348 -17.79 -3.52 -10.87
C VAL A 348 -17.83 -4.74 -9.97
N ASN A 349 -16.73 -5.49 -9.99
CA ASN A 349 -16.49 -6.61 -9.11
C ASN A 349 -15.18 -6.33 -8.37
N ILE A 350 -15.27 -6.14 -7.05
CA ILE A 350 -14.12 -5.84 -6.20
C ILE A 350 -13.82 -7.05 -5.32
N ILE A 351 -12.60 -7.55 -5.46
CA ILE A 351 -12.10 -8.75 -4.81
C ILE A 351 -11.05 -8.34 -3.78
N ALA A 352 -11.19 -8.87 -2.57
CA ALA A 352 -10.15 -8.79 -1.57
C ALA A 352 -9.26 -10.03 -1.65
N ASP A 353 -7.95 -9.87 -1.54
CA ASP A 353 -6.99 -10.96 -1.70
C ASP A 353 -5.67 -10.69 -0.96
N LYS A 354 -5.15 -11.68 -0.23
CA LYS A 354 -3.81 -11.63 0.40
C LYS A 354 -2.84 -12.69 -0.14
N THR A 355 -3.21 -13.37 -1.22
CA THR A 355 -2.51 -14.54 -1.76
C THR A 355 -1.73 -14.25 -3.04
N ILE A 356 -1.95 -13.09 -3.67
CA ILE A 356 -1.34 -12.71 -4.95
C ILE A 356 0.18 -12.58 -4.83
N PRO A 357 0.98 -13.45 -5.46
CA PRO A 357 2.44 -13.35 -5.44
C PRO A 357 2.92 -12.00 -6.00
N GLY A 358 4.02 -11.46 -5.46
CA GLY A 358 4.57 -10.17 -5.89
C GLY A 358 3.82 -8.94 -5.34
N SER A 359 2.62 -9.10 -4.77
CA SER A 359 1.93 -8.02 -4.06
C SER A 359 2.59 -7.70 -2.72
N LEU A 360 2.43 -6.46 -2.23
CA LEU A 360 2.92 -6.06 -0.90
C LEU A 360 2.16 -6.75 0.24
N GLY A 361 0.88 -7.05 0.02
CA GLY A 361 0.01 -7.71 0.99
C GLY A 361 0.21 -9.22 1.08
N ALA A 362 1.00 -9.83 0.18
CA ALA A 362 1.22 -11.28 0.13
C ALA A 362 1.92 -11.79 1.39
N VAL A 363 1.21 -12.62 2.15
CA VAL A 363 1.73 -13.38 3.30
C VAL A 363 1.00 -14.72 3.40
N GLY A 364 1.57 -15.71 4.09
CA GLY A 364 0.88 -16.98 4.32
C GLY A 364 -0.26 -16.84 5.33
N TYR A 365 -0.03 -16.01 6.36
CA TYR A 365 -0.92 -15.82 7.50
C TYR A 365 -0.91 -14.37 7.96
N ASP A 366 -2.05 -13.90 8.47
CA ASP A 366 -2.16 -12.58 9.10
C ASP A 366 -1.59 -12.58 10.54
N ASP A 367 -1.58 -11.43 11.22
CA ASP A 367 -1.01 -11.30 12.57
C ASP A 367 -1.95 -11.86 13.69
N GLU A 368 -2.94 -12.67 13.31
CA GLU A 368 -3.80 -13.50 14.19
C GLU A 368 -3.67 -15.00 13.89
N GLY A 369 -2.76 -15.38 12.98
CA GLY A 369 -2.55 -16.75 12.55
C GLY A 369 -3.64 -17.27 11.61
N VAL A 370 -4.46 -16.38 11.03
CA VAL A 370 -5.48 -16.73 10.05
C VAL A 370 -4.81 -16.91 8.69
N LYS A 371 -5.04 -18.06 8.04
CA LYS A 371 -4.52 -18.32 6.69
C LYS A 371 -5.13 -17.33 5.70
N CYS A 372 -4.29 -16.72 4.87
CA CYS A 372 -4.72 -15.75 3.88
C CYS A 372 -5.63 -16.39 2.82
N LYS A 373 -6.64 -15.64 2.37
CA LYS A 373 -7.66 -16.08 1.42
C LYS A 373 -8.12 -14.92 0.53
N THR A 374 -9.08 -15.22 -0.34
CA THR A 374 -9.77 -14.26 -1.21
C THR A 374 -11.28 -14.29 -0.97
N TRP A 375 -11.95 -13.14 -1.12
CA TRP A 375 -13.41 -13.01 -1.02
C TRP A 375 -13.92 -11.80 -1.81
N ASP A 376 -15.22 -11.84 -2.17
CA ASP A 376 -15.90 -10.73 -2.83
C ASP A 376 -16.27 -9.64 -1.81
N ILE A 377 -15.95 -8.37 -2.09
CA ILE A 377 -16.49 -7.21 -1.36
C ILE A 377 -17.63 -6.59 -2.15
N ILE A 378 -17.45 -6.44 -3.46
CA ILE A 378 -18.49 -5.98 -4.38
C ILE A 378 -18.65 -7.01 -5.48
N LYS A 379 -19.88 -7.46 -5.70
CA LYS A 379 -20.23 -8.44 -6.73
C LYS A 379 -21.36 -7.91 -7.59
N ASP A 380 -21.12 -7.87 -8.90
CA ASP A 380 -22.05 -7.31 -9.90
C ASP A 380 -22.59 -5.93 -9.48
N GLY A 381 -21.70 -5.08 -8.95
CA GLY A 381 -22.01 -3.73 -8.47
C GLY A 381 -22.66 -3.65 -7.08
N ILE A 382 -22.95 -4.78 -6.43
CA ILE A 382 -23.60 -4.83 -5.11
C ILE A 382 -22.57 -5.05 -4.00
N LEU A 383 -22.66 -4.27 -2.91
CA LEU A 383 -21.86 -4.51 -1.70
C LEU A 383 -22.32 -5.82 -1.04
N VAL A 384 -21.43 -6.82 -0.99
CA VAL A 384 -21.73 -8.16 -0.47
C VAL A 384 -20.96 -8.51 0.80
N ASN A 385 -19.81 -7.90 1.05
CA ASN A 385 -19.01 -8.17 2.25
C ASN A 385 -18.09 -7.00 2.64
N TYR A 386 -17.35 -7.17 3.73
CA TYR A 386 -16.38 -6.23 4.29
C TYR A 386 -15.03 -6.91 4.54
N GLN A 387 -14.08 -6.16 5.07
CA GLN A 387 -12.79 -6.64 5.57
C GLN A 387 -12.91 -6.79 7.09
N ALA A 388 -12.64 -7.97 7.64
CA ALA A 388 -12.91 -8.28 9.05
C ALA A 388 -11.81 -9.12 9.71
N THR A 389 -11.52 -8.84 10.97
CA THR A 389 -10.67 -9.64 11.87
C THR A 389 -11.49 -10.70 12.62
N ARG A 390 -10.83 -11.54 13.44
CA ARG A 390 -11.50 -12.61 14.19
C ARG A 390 -12.56 -12.07 15.15
N ASP A 391 -12.29 -10.96 15.81
CA ASP A 391 -13.20 -10.33 16.78
C ASP A 391 -14.39 -9.62 16.12
N GLN A 392 -14.38 -9.44 14.80
CA GLN A 392 -15.43 -8.72 14.07
C GLN A 392 -16.30 -9.62 13.18
N ALA A 393 -15.78 -10.78 12.75
CA ALA A 393 -16.45 -11.65 11.77
C ALA A 393 -17.92 -11.95 12.13
N HIS A 394 -18.21 -12.20 13.40
CA HIS A 394 -19.55 -12.53 13.88
C HIS A 394 -20.57 -11.38 13.72
N ILE A 395 -20.11 -10.13 13.66
CA ILE A 395 -20.96 -8.93 13.50
C ILE A 395 -21.62 -8.92 12.12
N ILE A 396 -20.91 -9.44 11.11
CA ILE A 396 -21.38 -9.56 9.73
C ILE A 396 -21.84 -10.99 9.40
N GLY A 397 -22.10 -11.82 10.42
CA GLY A 397 -22.58 -13.20 10.26
C GLY A 397 -21.55 -14.19 9.72
N GLU A 398 -20.29 -13.78 9.55
CA GLU A 398 -19.20 -14.64 9.13
C GLU A 398 -18.77 -15.56 10.28
N LYS A 399 -18.41 -16.80 9.93
CA LYS A 399 -17.94 -17.81 10.90
C LYS A 399 -16.42 -17.86 11.03
N GLU A 400 -15.72 -17.20 10.12
CA GLU A 400 -14.26 -17.18 10.02
C GLU A 400 -13.77 -15.76 9.70
N SER A 401 -12.57 -15.42 10.17
CA SER A 401 -11.92 -14.15 9.85
C SER A 401 -11.58 -14.05 8.36
N HIS A 402 -11.52 -12.83 7.85
CA HIS A 402 -11.02 -12.54 6.50
C HIS A 402 -9.48 -12.51 6.41
N GLY A 403 -8.77 -12.66 7.53
CA GLY A 403 -7.30 -12.58 7.54
C GLY A 403 -6.81 -11.13 7.48
N CYS A 404 -7.56 -10.20 8.06
CA CYS A 404 -7.30 -8.76 8.02
C CYS A 404 -6.57 -8.24 9.26
N SER A 405 -6.03 -9.10 10.14
CA SER A 405 -5.29 -8.61 11.31
C SER A 405 -3.85 -8.26 10.95
N TYR A 406 -3.38 -7.08 11.36
CA TYR A 406 -2.03 -6.64 11.09
C TYR A 406 -1.49 -5.70 12.18
N ALA A 407 -0.19 -5.81 12.42
CA ALA A 407 0.63 -4.84 13.13
C ALA A 407 1.90 -4.54 12.33
N ASP A 408 2.30 -3.27 12.35
CA ASP A 408 3.47 -2.78 11.61
C ASP A 408 4.81 -3.09 12.29
N SER A 409 4.79 -3.35 13.60
CA SER A 409 5.99 -3.60 14.41
C SER A 409 5.75 -4.69 15.47
N TRP A 410 6.81 -5.08 16.19
CA TRP A 410 6.70 -5.98 17.35
C TRP A 410 6.06 -5.29 18.57
N SER A 411 6.11 -3.95 18.65
CA SER A 411 5.60 -3.16 19.78
C SER A 411 4.21 -2.57 19.57
N SER A 412 3.62 -2.78 18.39
CA SER A 412 2.30 -2.28 18.05
C SER A 412 1.19 -3.32 18.33
N VAL A 413 0.02 -2.90 18.79
CA VAL A 413 -1.14 -3.81 18.87
C VAL A 413 -1.67 -4.10 17.47
N GLN A 414 -1.99 -5.37 17.16
CA GLN A 414 -2.62 -5.71 15.88
C GLN A 414 -4.12 -5.42 15.89
N PHE A 415 -4.62 -4.97 14.74
CA PHE A 415 -6.02 -4.63 14.51
C PHE A 415 -6.33 -4.73 13.01
N GLN A 416 -7.59 -4.50 12.63
CA GLN A 416 -8.03 -4.70 11.25
C GLN A 416 -7.33 -3.75 10.29
N ARG A 417 -6.75 -4.30 9.22
CA ARG A 417 -6.11 -3.60 8.11
C ARG A 417 -6.49 -4.24 6.79
N MET A 418 -6.31 -3.45 5.74
CA MET A 418 -6.74 -3.82 4.41
C MET A 418 -5.86 -4.93 3.81
N PRO A 419 -6.46 -5.91 3.10
CA PRO A 419 -5.74 -6.83 2.22
C PRO A 419 -5.40 -6.13 0.89
N ASN A 420 -5.04 -6.87 -0.15
CA ASN A 420 -5.12 -6.29 -1.49
C ASN A 420 -6.59 -6.17 -1.88
N ILE A 421 -6.98 -5.02 -2.45
CA ILE A 421 -8.36 -4.76 -2.91
C ILE A 421 -8.29 -4.45 -4.39
N SER A 422 -8.91 -5.26 -5.23
CA SER A 422 -8.69 -5.18 -6.67
C SER A 422 -10.00 -5.16 -7.44
N LEU A 423 -10.05 -4.31 -8.47
CA LEU A 423 -11.08 -4.41 -9.50
C LEU A 423 -10.74 -5.60 -10.40
N ALA A 424 -11.67 -6.55 -10.49
CA ALA A 424 -11.54 -7.68 -11.39
C ALA A 424 -11.46 -7.21 -12.84
N ALA A 425 -10.66 -7.90 -13.65
CA ALA A 425 -10.52 -7.58 -15.06
C ALA A 425 -11.85 -7.78 -15.83
N GLY A 426 -11.96 -7.09 -16.96
CA GLY A 426 -13.07 -7.27 -17.90
C GLY A 426 -13.10 -8.67 -18.49
N LYS A 427 -14.29 -9.26 -18.59
CA LYS A 427 -14.46 -10.60 -19.19
C LYS A 427 -14.32 -10.64 -20.71
N LYS A 428 -14.50 -9.49 -21.37
CA LYS A 428 -14.44 -9.36 -22.84
C LYS A 428 -13.08 -8.83 -23.24
N LYS A 429 -12.52 -9.38 -24.30
CA LYS A 429 -11.25 -8.91 -24.86
C LYS A 429 -11.36 -7.43 -25.23
N LEU A 430 -10.55 -6.59 -24.61
CA LEU A 430 -10.54 -5.15 -24.79
C LEU A 430 -9.17 -4.61 -24.40
N THR A 431 -8.48 -3.98 -25.35
CA THR A 431 -7.19 -3.32 -25.09
C THR A 431 -7.39 -1.84 -24.71
N PRO A 432 -6.40 -1.21 -24.06
CA PRO A 432 -6.44 0.23 -23.77
C PRO A 432 -6.67 1.10 -25.02
N ASP A 433 -6.07 0.76 -26.17
CA ASP A 433 -6.28 1.49 -27.43
C ASP A 433 -7.71 1.37 -27.94
N GLN A 434 -8.31 0.18 -27.84
CA GLN A 434 -9.71 -0.04 -28.22
C GLN A 434 -10.66 0.70 -27.27
N MET A 435 -10.36 0.73 -25.97
CA MET A 435 -11.13 1.50 -24.99
C MET A 435 -11.15 3.01 -25.34
N VAL A 436 -10.01 3.54 -25.74
CA VAL A 436 -9.86 4.94 -26.16
C VAL A 436 -10.65 5.24 -27.43
N ALA A 437 -10.70 4.32 -28.41
CA ALA A 437 -11.36 4.53 -29.70
C ALA A 437 -12.83 4.94 -29.59
N ASP A 438 -13.53 4.49 -28.54
CA ASP A 438 -14.95 4.77 -28.29
C ASP A 438 -15.20 6.06 -27.50
N VAL A 439 -14.17 6.88 -27.25
CA VAL A 439 -14.25 8.12 -26.46
C VAL A 439 -14.27 9.36 -27.36
N LYS A 440 -15.38 10.10 -27.36
CA LYS A 440 -15.53 11.35 -28.15
C LYS A 440 -14.76 12.52 -27.55
N LYS A 441 -14.89 12.71 -26.24
CA LYS A 441 -14.23 13.77 -25.46
C LYS A 441 -13.86 13.19 -24.11
N GLY A 442 -12.57 13.02 -23.86
CA GLY A 442 -12.11 12.40 -22.63
C GLY A 442 -10.70 12.77 -22.25
N ILE A 443 -10.23 12.13 -21.18
CA ILE A 443 -8.88 12.29 -20.67
C ILE A 443 -8.34 10.91 -20.30
N TYR A 444 -7.17 10.58 -20.83
CA TYR A 444 -6.40 9.42 -20.39
C TYR A 444 -5.46 9.85 -19.27
N ILE A 445 -5.53 9.17 -18.12
CA ILE A 445 -4.72 9.46 -16.94
C ILE A 445 -3.83 8.27 -16.62
N VAL A 446 -2.53 8.53 -16.50
CA VAL A 446 -1.50 7.55 -16.11
C VAL A 446 -0.76 8.03 -14.88
N GLY A 447 -0.58 7.12 -13.92
CA GLY A 447 0.14 7.38 -12.67
C GLY A 447 -0.67 8.13 -11.61
N ALA A 448 -0.32 7.91 -10.35
CA ALA A 448 -0.97 8.51 -9.19
C ALA A 448 -0.44 9.91 -8.86
N GLY A 449 -1.36 10.85 -8.61
CA GLY A 449 -1.07 12.23 -8.21
C GLY A 449 -1.65 12.55 -6.84
N SER A 450 -2.34 13.68 -6.75
CA SER A 450 -3.01 14.10 -5.51
C SER A 450 -4.33 13.35 -5.32
N PHE A 451 -4.52 12.77 -4.14
CA PHE A 451 -5.78 12.14 -3.76
C PHE A 451 -6.33 12.83 -2.51
N SER A 452 -7.57 13.31 -2.59
CA SER A 452 -8.28 13.94 -1.48
C SER A 452 -9.71 13.44 -1.47
N ILE A 453 -10.19 13.02 -0.30
CA ILE A 453 -11.52 12.48 -0.11
C ILE A 453 -11.98 12.80 1.31
N ASP A 454 -13.28 12.96 1.51
CA ASP A 454 -13.85 13.34 2.80
C ASP A 454 -13.76 12.24 3.86
N GLN A 455 -14.11 12.61 5.09
CA GLN A 455 -14.10 11.75 6.27
C GLN A 455 -15.11 10.60 6.22
N GLN A 456 -16.06 10.59 5.28
CA GLN A 456 -16.98 9.47 5.10
C GLN A 456 -16.58 8.59 3.92
N ARG A 457 -15.46 8.93 3.25
CA ARG A 457 -15.02 8.33 1.99
C ARG A 457 -16.08 8.40 0.90
N TYR A 458 -16.91 9.44 0.94
CA TYR A 458 -18.04 9.62 0.04
C TYR A 458 -17.73 10.59 -1.08
N ASN A 459 -17.27 11.82 -0.80
CA ASN A 459 -16.93 12.81 -1.82
C ASN A 459 -15.42 12.94 -2.00
N PHE A 460 -14.95 12.98 -3.24
CA PHE A 460 -13.51 13.06 -3.53
C PHE A 460 -13.16 14.06 -4.63
N GLN A 461 -11.88 14.43 -4.62
CA GLN A 461 -11.16 15.06 -5.70
C GLN A 461 -9.83 14.33 -5.91
N PHE A 462 -9.65 13.72 -7.07
CA PHE A 462 -8.44 12.97 -7.41
C PHE A 462 -7.74 13.58 -8.63
N GLY A 463 -6.43 13.37 -8.69
CA GLY A 463 -5.56 13.79 -9.78
C GLY A 463 -4.49 12.75 -10.06
N GLY A 464 -3.81 12.87 -11.19
CA GLY A 464 -2.80 11.91 -11.67
C GLY A 464 -1.44 12.53 -11.89
N GLN A 465 -0.59 11.83 -12.65
CA GLN A 465 0.71 12.34 -13.07
C GLN A 465 0.73 12.78 -14.52
N LEU A 466 0.34 11.91 -15.45
CA LEU A 466 0.34 12.18 -16.87
C LEU A 466 -1.12 12.24 -17.34
N PHE A 467 -1.43 13.27 -18.11
CA PHE A 467 -2.77 13.54 -18.60
C PHE A 467 -2.71 13.75 -20.10
N PHE A 468 -3.57 13.07 -20.84
CA PHE A 468 -3.64 13.23 -22.30
C PHE A 468 -5.08 13.43 -22.72
N GLU A 469 -5.32 14.44 -23.55
CA GLU A 469 -6.64 14.68 -24.10
C GLU A 469 -7.03 13.54 -25.05
N ILE A 470 -8.29 13.08 -24.99
CA ILE A 470 -8.86 12.15 -25.97
C ILE A 470 -9.90 12.91 -26.78
N VAL A 471 -9.71 12.96 -28.10
CA VAL A 471 -10.64 13.59 -29.04
C VAL A 471 -10.97 12.60 -30.15
N ASN A 472 -12.25 12.25 -30.28
CA ASN A 472 -12.78 11.34 -31.31
C ASN A 472 -11.95 10.06 -31.46
N GLY A 473 -11.72 9.37 -30.34
CA GLY A 473 -11.04 8.08 -30.30
C GLY A 473 -9.52 8.15 -30.39
N LYS A 474 -8.92 9.35 -30.34
CA LYS A 474 -7.47 9.54 -30.47
C LYS A 474 -6.89 10.26 -29.27
N ILE A 475 -5.82 9.70 -28.72
CA ILE A 475 -4.99 10.38 -27.72
C ILE A 475 -4.21 11.51 -28.41
N GLY A 476 -4.36 12.71 -27.87
CA GLY A 476 -3.75 13.94 -28.34
C GLY A 476 -2.62 14.43 -27.44
N ALA A 477 -2.45 15.75 -27.42
CA ALA A 477 -1.38 16.41 -26.66
C ALA A 477 -1.56 16.22 -25.14
N PRO A 478 -0.46 16.22 -24.37
CA PRO A 478 -0.55 16.18 -22.92
C PRO A 478 -1.18 17.45 -22.37
N LEU A 479 -1.87 17.30 -21.24
CA LEU A 479 -2.38 18.39 -20.44
C LEU A 479 -1.43 18.63 -19.25
N GLU A 480 -1.32 19.89 -18.85
CA GLU A 480 -0.50 20.30 -17.71
C GLU A 480 -1.04 19.74 -16.40
N ASP A 481 -2.35 19.83 -16.23
CA ASP A 481 -3.03 19.51 -14.98
C ASP A 481 -4.49 19.12 -15.19
N VAL A 482 -4.94 18.16 -14.37
CA VAL A 482 -6.31 17.64 -14.32
C VAL A 482 -6.59 17.22 -12.88
N ALA A 483 -7.73 17.65 -12.34
CA ALA A 483 -8.35 17.01 -11.20
C ALA A 483 -9.81 16.68 -11.53
N TYR A 484 -10.28 15.53 -11.05
CA TYR A 484 -11.66 15.11 -11.23
C TYR A 484 -12.36 14.92 -9.90
N GLN A 485 -13.65 15.23 -9.88
CA GLN A 485 -14.50 15.22 -8.69
C GLN A 485 -15.71 14.35 -8.91
N SER A 486 -16.09 13.61 -7.88
CA SER A 486 -17.32 12.82 -7.83
C SER A 486 -17.62 12.46 -6.37
N ASN A 487 -18.79 11.88 -6.14
CA ASN A 487 -18.93 10.95 -5.02
C ASN A 487 -18.61 9.52 -5.48
N THR A 488 -18.23 8.68 -4.52
CA THR A 488 -17.80 7.29 -4.72
C THR A 488 -18.85 6.48 -5.47
N GLN A 489 -20.12 6.57 -5.06
CA GLN A 489 -21.19 5.77 -5.65
C GLN A 489 -21.47 6.18 -7.11
N GLU A 490 -21.54 7.48 -7.41
CA GLU A 490 -21.70 7.99 -8.77
C GLU A 490 -20.52 7.60 -9.67
N PHE A 491 -19.29 7.68 -9.14
CA PHE A 491 -18.09 7.32 -9.90
C PHE A 491 -18.10 5.84 -10.29
N TRP A 492 -18.32 4.93 -9.34
CA TRP A 492 -18.35 3.50 -9.64
C TRP A 492 -19.57 3.10 -10.48
N ASN A 493 -20.70 3.82 -10.41
CA ASN A 493 -21.83 3.66 -11.33
C ASN A 493 -21.50 4.13 -12.76
N ALA A 494 -20.62 5.12 -12.91
CA ALA A 494 -20.16 5.61 -14.21
C ALA A 494 -19.15 4.67 -14.90
N CYS A 495 -18.68 3.61 -14.22
CA CYS A 495 -17.78 2.60 -14.80
C CYS A 495 -18.49 1.87 -15.95
N SER A 496 -18.04 2.15 -17.17
CA SER A 496 -18.70 1.75 -18.42
C SER A 496 -17.96 0.64 -19.17
N ALA A 497 -16.64 0.53 -18.98
CA ALA A 497 -15.80 -0.50 -19.58
C ALA A 497 -14.55 -0.76 -18.73
N ILE A 498 -14.05 -2.00 -18.76
CA ILE A 498 -12.84 -2.46 -18.08
C ILE A 498 -12.09 -3.34 -19.10
N CYS A 499 -10.81 -3.09 -19.31
CA CYS A 499 -9.94 -3.93 -20.15
C CYS A 499 -9.82 -5.35 -19.58
N ASP A 500 -9.43 -6.31 -20.41
CA ASP A 500 -9.31 -7.71 -20.00
C ASP A 500 -8.06 -7.99 -19.13
N GLU A 501 -7.91 -9.26 -18.74
CA GLU A 501 -6.83 -9.75 -17.88
C GLU A 501 -5.43 -9.45 -18.43
N SER A 502 -5.26 -9.33 -19.76
CA SER A 502 -3.96 -9.02 -20.36
C SER A 502 -3.46 -7.61 -20.04
N ASP A 503 -4.35 -6.72 -19.58
CA ASP A 503 -4.03 -5.37 -19.10
C ASP A 503 -4.06 -5.27 -17.56
N TRP A 504 -4.36 -6.35 -16.84
CA TRP A 504 -4.47 -6.31 -15.39
C TRP A 504 -3.09 -6.18 -14.73
N ARG A 505 -2.93 -5.17 -13.85
CA ARG A 505 -1.70 -4.88 -13.14
C ARG A 505 -2.00 -4.40 -11.72
N MET A 506 -1.03 -4.56 -10.83
CA MET A 506 -1.10 -4.00 -9.48
C MET A 506 -0.32 -2.71 -9.36
N GLY A 507 -0.90 -1.75 -8.65
CA GLY A 507 -0.17 -0.68 -7.98
C GLY A 507 -0.17 -0.93 -6.47
N GLY A 508 0.65 -0.23 -5.71
CA GLY A 508 0.85 -0.49 -4.29
C GLY A 508 1.37 0.71 -3.54
N SER A 509 1.28 0.63 -2.21
CA SER A 509 1.70 1.67 -1.30
C SER A 509 2.39 1.07 -0.08
N PHE A 510 3.53 1.65 0.32
CA PHE A 510 4.15 1.38 1.61
C PHE A 510 3.50 2.18 2.75
N PHE A 511 2.53 3.03 2.45
CA PHE A 511 2.05 4.09 3.34
C PHE A 511 0.54 4.09 3.51
N ASP A 512 -0.06 2.93 3.78
CA ASP A 512 -1.43 2.89 4.31
C ASP A 512 -1.36 3.21 5.81
N GLY A 513 -1.89 4.34 6.26
CA GLY A 513 -1.79 4.81 7.65
C GLY A 513 -3.09 4.62 8.44
N LYS A 514 -3.01 4.11 9.68
CA LYS A 514 -4.17 3.92 10.56
C LYS A 514 -3.78 3.85 12.05
N GLY A 515 -4.72 4.17 12.94
CA GLY A 515 -4.63 3.92 14.38
C GLY A 515 -3.92 5.03 15.16
N GLN A 516 -4.25 5.11 16.45
CA GLN A 516 -3.66 6.07 17.40
C GLN A 516 -3.16 5.29 18.62
N PRO A 517 -1.83 5.09 18.80
CA PRO A 517 -0.71 5.60 17.99
C PRO A 517 -0.67 5.08 16.54
N SER A 518 -0.05 5.88 15.65
CA SER A 518 0.00 5.62 14.20
C SER A 518 0.70 4.32 13.87
N GLN A 519 0.09 3.52 13.00
CA GLN A 519 0.67 2.34 12.37
C GLN A 519 0.58 2.40 10.85
N VAL A 520 1.59 1.86 10.16
CA VAL A 520 1.66 1.86 8.70
C VAL A 520 1.63 0.43 8.14
N SER A 521 0.73 0.17 7.19
CA SER A 521 0.68 -1.11 6.46
C SER A 521 1.09 -0.96 5.01
N THR A 522 1.33 -2.10 4.36
CA THR A 522 1.74 -2.18 2.97
C THR A 522 0.71 -2.98 2.19
N VAL A 523 0.16 -2.40 1.13
CA VAL A 523 -0.95 -2.99 0.35
C VAL A 523 -0.75 -2.79 -1.13
N SER A 524 -1.34 -3.69 -1.93
CA SER A 524 -1.44 -3.55 -3.38
C SER A 524 -2.90 -3.56 -3.82
N HIS A 525 -3.21 -2.88 -4.91
CA HIS A 525 -4.53 -2.85 -5.52
C HIS A 525 -4.39 -3.08 -7.01
N GLY A 526 -5.11 -4.07 -7.51
CA GLY A 526 -5.09 -4.48 -8.90
C GLY A 526 -6.26 -3.93 -9.70
N SER A 527 -6.01 -3.66 -10.98
CA SER A 527 -7.05 -3.31 -11.95
C SER A 527 -6.54 -3.45 -13.37
N SER A 528 -7.46 -3.48 -14.32
CA SER A 528 -7.18 -3.15 -15.71
C SER A 528 -7.60 -1.70 -15.99
N THR A 529 -7.10 -1.13 -17.08
CA THR A 529 -7.51 0.18 -17.57
C THR A 529 -9.04 0.23 -17.65
N SER A 530 -9.63 1.29 -17.09
CA SER A 530 -11.07 1.39 -16.89
C SER A 530 -11.61 2.74 -17.36
N ARG A 531 -12.83 2.75 -17.90
CA ARG A 531 -13.50 3.95 -18.43
C ARG A 531 -14.68 4.37 -17.57
N PHE A 532 -14.72 5.66 -17.23
CA PHE A 532 -15.77 6.29 -16.43
C PHE A 532 -16.39 7.45 -17.20
N ASN A 533 -17.69 7.41 -17.46
CA ASN A 533 -18.34 8.39 -18.34
C ASN A 533 -18.86 9.62 -17.59
N GLY A 534 -18.74 10.80 -18.20
CA GLY A 534 -19.38 12.02 -17.70
C GLY A 534 -18.90 12.48 -16.32
N ILE A 535 -17.62 12.31 -16.02
CA ILE A 535 -17.02 12.75 -14.75
C ILE A 535 -16.72 14.25 -14.79
N ASN A 536 -16.91 14.93 -13.65
CA ASN A 536 -16.59 16.35 -13.52
C ASN A 536 -15.08 16.56 -13.43
N VAL A 537 -14.53 17.39 -14.30
CA VAL A 537 -13.11 17.75 -14.33
C VAL A 537 -12.95 19.24 -14.10
N ILE A 538 -11.99 19.58 -13.26
CA ILE A 538 -11.55 20.94 -12.98
C ILE A 538 -10.07 21.10 -13.31
N ASN A 539 -9.63 22.34 -13.51
CA ASN A 539 -8.21 22.66 -13.47
C ASN A 539 -7.77 22.91 -12.02
N THR A 540 -6.47 22.73 -11.79
CA THR A 540 -5.77 22.95 -10.52
C THR A 540 -4.91 24.21 -10.54
N ALA A 541 -4.73 24.80 -11.73
CA ALA A 541 -4.08 26.09 -11.91
C ALA A 541 -4.87 27.19 -11.17
N ARG A 542 -4.41 27.58 -9.98
CA ARG A 542 -4.95 28.75 -9.26
C ARG A 542 -4.70 30.01 -10.10
N LYS A 543 -5.77 30.70 -10.50
CA LYS A 543 -5.69 32.16 -10.70
C LYS A 543 -5.60 32.75 -9.30
N ILE A 544 -4.37 33.01 -8.84
CA ILE A 544 -4.18 33.94 -7.73
C ILE A 544 -4.53 35.30 -8.36
N GLY A 545 -5.72 35.79 -8.03
CA GLY A 545 -6.21 37.09 -8.50
C GLY A 545 -5.32 38.24 -8.06
#